data_AF-A0A151SN78-F1
#
_entry.id   AF-A0A151SN78-F1
#
_cell.length_a   1.000
_cell.length_b   1.000
_cell.length_c   1.000
_cell.angle_alpha   90.00
_cell.angle_beta   90.00
_cell.angle_gamma   90.00
#
_symmetry.space_group_name_H-M   'P 1'
#
loop_
_entity.id
_entity.type
_entity.pdbx_description
1 polymer ?
#
loop_
_entity_poly.entity_id
_entity_poly.type
_entity_poly.pdbx_seq_one_letter_code
_entity_poly.pdbx_strand_id
1 'polypeptide(L)'
;MTNSFKEKLGQGGYGSVFKGKLEDESLVAVKVLNELKGNGEEFINEVGSISKTSHVNIVTLIGFCCEESKKALVYEFMANGSLEKFIFETNNLTDDCQLNCEMLYQIAIGVGRGLEYLHRGCNTRIFHFDIKPHNILLNENFCPKISDFGLAKICPINESVVSMMTARGTIGYIAPEVFCRNIGVVSHKSDVYSYGMMVLEMVGGRKNINVEVDSTSEIYFPYWIYKRLELNQELALRNVVNESEIEKIKKMVLVSLWCIQTNPSHRPTMHRVVEMLEGNVETIQVPPKPFLSSPSTSPHSSPSR
;
A
#
# COMPACT_ATOMS: atom_id res chain seq x y z
N MET A 1 12.52 4.55 -27.57
CA MET A 1 13.05 5.92 -27.50
C MET A 1 12.37 6.73 -26.38
N THR A 2 13.13 7.48 -25.58
CA THR A 2 12.63 8.44 -24.55
C THR A 2 12.83 9.90 -24.95
N ASN A 3 13.26 10.17 -26.19
CA ASN A 3 13.62 11.51 -26.68
C ASN A 3 14.56 12.27 -25.73
N SER A 4 15.66 11.62 -25.34
CA SER A 4 16.62 12.14 -24.36
C SER A 4 16.03 12.40 -22.98
N PHE A 5 15.14 11.52 -22.50
CA PHE A 5 14.51 11.59 -21.18
C PHE A 5 13.74 12.91 -20.92
N LYS A 6 13.14 13.47 -21.97
CA LYS A 6 12.49 14.79 -21.92
C LYS A 6 11.21 14.81 -21.09
N GLU A 7 10.40 13.76 -21.16
CA GLU A 7 9.12 13.67 -20.46
C GLU A 7 9.26 12.86 -19.18
N LYS A 8 9.42 13.56 -18.05
CA LYS A 8 9.51 12.95 -16.73
C LYS A 8 8.11 12.70 -16.18
N LEU A 9 7.84 11.45 -15.80
CA LEU A 9 6.57 11.00 -15.23
C LEU A 9 6.55 11.10 -13.70
N GLY A 10 7.72 10.93 -13.07
CA GLY A 10 7.83 10.96 -11.62
C GLY A 10 9.26 10.80 -11.13
N GLN A 11 9.44 10.95 -9.82
CA GLN A 11 10.71 10.72 -9.13
C GLN A 11 10.44 10.05 -7.79
N GLY A 12 11.04 8.87 -7.60
CA GLY A 12 11.01 8.15 -6.33
C GLY A 12 12.31 8.34 -5.54
N GLY A 13 12.41 7.64 -4.41
CA GLY A 13 13.62 7.61 -3.58
C GLY A 13 14.87 7.17 -4.35
N TYR A 14 14.68 6.32 -5.36
CA TYR A 14 15.70 5.47 -5.97
C TYR A 14 15.93 5.73 -7.46
N GLY A 15 15.19 6.64 -8.07
CA GLY A 15 15.32 6.92 -9.49
C GLY A 15 14.29 7.90 -10.04
N SER A 16 14.47 8.24 -11.31
CA SER A 16 13.50 9.03 -12.08
C SER A 16 12.81 8.16 -13.11
N VAL A 17 11.52 8.39 -13.32
CA VAL A 17 10.71 7.64 -14.29
C VAL A 17 10.38 8.57 -15.46
N PHE A 18 10.60 8.07 -16.68
CA PHE A 18 10.39 8.81 -17.91
C PHE A 18 9.46 8.07 -18.84
N LYS A 19 8.72 8.81 -19.65
CA LYS A 19 7.92 8.21 -20.73
C LYS A 19 8.84 7.81 -21.88
N GLY A 20 8.55 6.66 -22.44
CA GLY A 20 9.19 6.17 -23.64
C GLY A 20 8.19 5.55 -24.61
N LYS A 21 8.70 5.21 -25.78
CA LYS A 21 7.97 4.54 -26.85
C LYS A 21 8.84 3.45 -27.47
N LEU A 22 8.33 2.24 -27.63
CA LEU A 22 9.02 1.13 -28.30
C LEU A 22 8.90 1.25 -29.83
N GLU A 23 9.59 0.37 -30.57
CA GLU A 23 9.59 0.37 -32.05
C GLU A 23 8.21 0.04 -32.64
N ASP A 24 7.42 -0.75 -31.93
CA ASP A 24 6.04 -1.11 -32.24
C ASP A 24 5.04 0.00 -31.85
N GLU A 25 5.54 1.17 -31.48
CA GLU A 25 4.80 2.34 -31.03
C GLU A 25 4.15 2.23 -29.64
N SER A 26 4.35 1.11 -28.93
CA SER A 26 3.85 0.90 -27.57
C SER A 26 4.48 1.89 -26.58
N LEU A 27 3.65 2.53 -25.75
CA LEU A 27 4.13 3.44 -24.70
C LEU A 27 4.68 2.66 -23.50
N VAL A 28 5.79 3.15 -22.95
CA VAL A 28 6.46 2.54 -21.79
C VAL A 28 6.85 3.56 -20.73
N ALA A 29 7.04 3.09 -19.51
CA ALA A 29 7.66 3.85 -18.43
C ALA A 29 9.08 3.33 -18.18
N VAL A 30 10.07 4.20 -18.30
CA VAL A 30 11.49 3.87 -18.11
C VAL A 30 11.95 4.44 -16.77
N LYS A 31 12.13 3.57 -15.78
CA LYS A 31 12.68 3.92 -14.45
C LYS A 31 14.20 3.81 -14.51
N VAL A 32 14.87 4.95 -14.46
CA VAL A 32 16.35 5.04 -14.40
C VAL A 32 16.74 5.17 -12.93
N LEU A 33 17.55 4.23 -12.44
CA LEU A 33 17.96 4.21 -11.04
C LEU A 33 19.15 5.13 -10.79
N ASN A 34 19.14 5.81 -9.64
CA ASN A 34 20.22 6.69 -9.22
C ASN A 34 21.30 5.89 -8.50
N GLU A 35 22.52 5.85 -9.06
CA GLU A 35 23.64 5.11 -8.48
C GLU A 35 24.11 5.61 -7.11
N LEU A 36 23.88 6.89 -6.80
CA LEU A 36 24.34 7.51 -5.56
C LEU A 36 23.59 7.02 -4.31
N LYS A 37 22.53 6.23 -4.47
CA LYS A 37 21.71 5.71 -3.37
C LYS A 37 21.72 4.18 -3.38
N GLY A 38 22.55 3.60 -2.51
CA GLY A 38 22.53 2.17 -2.18
C GLY A 38 23.59 1.32 -2.88
N ASN A 39 23.63 0.03 -2.54
CA ASN A 39 24.56 -0.98 -3.07
C ASN A 39 24.02 -1.71 -4.31
N GLY A 40 22.93 -1.23 -4.92
CA GLY A 40 22.27 -1.87 -6.05
C GLY A 40 21.34 -3.03 -5.68
N GLU A 41 21.12 -3.33 -4.39
CA GLU A 41 20.18 -4.37 -3.95
C GLU A 41 18.76 -4.15 -4.47
N GLU A 42 18.30 -2.91 -4.57
CA GLU A 42 16.93 -2.60 -5.00
C GLU A 42 16.68 -3.01 -6.44
N PHE A 43 17.64 -2.77 -7.33
CA PHE A 43 17.56 -3.25 -8.71
C PHE A 43 17.43 -4.78 -8.76
N ILE A 44 18.26 -5.49 -7.99
CA ILE A 44 18.25 -6.96 -7.93
C ILE A 44 16.96 -7.48 -7.30
N ASN A 45 16.46 -6.84 -6.23
CA ASN A 45 15.19 -7.20 -5.59
C ASN A 45 14.03 -6.97 -6.55
N GLU A 46 14.00 -5.83 -7.24
CA GLU A 46 12.94 -5.45 -8.17
C GLU A 46 12.91 -6.42 -9.36
N VAL A 47 14.02 -6.59 -10.08
CA VAL A 47 14.13 -7.55 -11.20
C VAL A 47 13.83 -8.98 -10.74
N GLY A 48 14.44 -9.42 -9.63
CA GLY A 48 14.29 -10.79 -9.13
C GLY A 48 12.87 -11.13 -8.68
N SER A 49 12.13 -10.15 -8.15
CA SER A 49 10.76 -10.34 -7.67
C SER A 49 9.75 -10.15 -8.80
N ILE A 50 9.80 -9.04 -9.54
CA ILE A 50 8.80 -8.71 -10.57
C ILE A 50 8.86 -9.66 -11.77
N SER A 51 10.04 -10.20 -12.12
CA SER A 51 10.16 -11.17 -13.22
C SER A 51 9.42 -12.48 -12.95
N LYS A 52 9.03 -12.74 -11.70
CA LYS A 52 8.28 -13.94 -11.30
C LYS A 52 6.77 -13.72 -11.27
N THR A 53 6.30 -12.50 -11.52
CA THR A 53 4.89 -12.15 -11.43
C THR A 53 4.25 -12.05 -12.81
N SER A 54 2.99 -12.46 -12.89
CA SER A 54 2.13 -12.25 -14.05
C SER A 54 0.69 -12.19 -13.55
N HIS A 55 0.16 -10.97 -13.40
CA HIS A 55 -1.16 -10.76 -12.84
C HIS A 55 -1.75 -9.42 -13.29
N VAL A 56 -3.06 -9.36 -13.49
CA VAL A 56 -3.76 -8.17 -14.00
C VAL A 56 -3.65 -6.95 -13.08
N ASN A 57 -3.40 -7.17 -11.77
CA ASN A 57 -3.21 -6.11 -10.78
C ASN A 57 -1.74 -5.89 -10.36
N ILE A 58 -0.78 -6.31 -11.20
CA ILE A 58 0.65 -6.05 -11.00
C ILE A 58 1.21 -5.44 -12.28
N VAL A 59 2.10 -4.45 -12.14
CA VAL A 59 2.73 -3.82 -13.31
C VAL A 59 3.63 -4.82 -14.04
N THR A 60 3.57 -4.81 -15.36
CA THR A 60 4.37 -5.71 -16.20
C THR A 60 5.74 -5.10 -16.43
N LEU A 61 6.79 -5.80 -16.00
CA LEU A 61 8.15 -5.51 -16.44
C LEU A 61 8.33 -6.05 -17.86
N ILE A 62 8.57 -5.15 -18.81
CA ILE A 62 8.83 -5.48 -20.22
C ILE A 62 10.28 -5.90 -20.40
N GLY A 63 11.20 -5.23 -19.70
CA GLY A 63 12.62 -5.53 -19.77
C GLY A 63 13.43 -4.65 -18.83
N PHE A 64 14.75 -4.86 -18.86
CA PHE A 64 15.68 -4.07 -18.07
C PHE A 64 16.96 -3.82 -18.87
N CYS A 65 17.69 -2.79 -18.48
CA CYS A 65 19.04 -2.50 -18.93
C CYS A 65 19.98 -2.48 -17.74
N CYS A 66 21.12 -3.16 -17.87
CA CYS A 66 22.19 -3.17 -16.90
C CYS A 66 23.51 -3.06 -17.65
N GLU A 67 24.00 -1.83 -17.85
CA GLU A 67 25.22 -1.54 -18.58
C GLU A 67 26.16 -0.70 -17.71
N GLU A 68 27.28 -1.27 -17.27
CA GLU A 68 28.24 -0.64 -16.37
C GLU A 68 27.56 -0.01 -15.13
N SER A 69 27.45 1.32 -15.13
CA SER A 69 26.85 2.18 -14.12
C SER A 69 25.35 2.44 -14.33
N LYS A 70 24.83 2.18 -15.52
CA LYS A 70 23.45 2.52 -15.89
C LYS A 70 22.53 1.34 -15.68
N LYS A 71 21.60 1.50 -14.74
CA LYS A 71 20.53 0.55 -14.46
C LYS A 71 19.19 1.18 -14.77
N ALA A 72 18.41 0.53 -15.63
CA ALA A 72 17.08 0.97 -15.98
C ALA A 72 16.10 -0.20 -16.05
N LEU A 73 14.84 0.08 -15.75
CA LEU A 73 13.72 -0.86 -15.81
C LEU A 73 12.68 -0.29 -16.76
N VAL A 74 12.14 -1.13 -17.64
CA VAL A 74 11.15 -0.76 -18.64
C VAL A 74 9.83 -1.45 -18.29
N TYR A 75 8.81 -0.65 -18.02
CA TYR A 75 7.48 -1.10 -17.63
C TYR A 75 6.44 -0.71 -18.67
N GLU A 76 5.30 -1.38 -18.65
CA GLU A 76 4.10 -0.87 -19.32
C GLU A 76 3.75 0.55 -18.83
N PHE A 77 3.23 1.38 -19.72
CA PHE A 77 2.84 2.74 -19.37
C PHE A 77 1.46 2.78 -18.71
N MET A 78 1.38 3.51 -17.59
CA MET A 78 0.15 3.65 -16.78
C MET A 78 -0.43 5.05 -16.96
N ALA A 79 -1.43 5.17 -17.84
CA ALA A 79 -1.93 6.46 -18.34
C ALA A 79 -2.43 7.44 -17.27
N ASN A 80 -3.04 6.93 -16.20
CA ASN A 80 -3.57 7.76 -15.12
C ASN A 80 -2.57 8.00 -13.98
N GLY A 81 -1.35 7.42 -14.07
CA GLY A 81 -0.31 7.61 -13.08
C GLY A 81 -0.66 6.99 -11.73
N SER A 82 -0.21 7.60 -10.64
CA SER A 82 -0.37 7.07 -9.28
C SER A 82 -1.74 7.38 -8.67
N LEU A 83 -2.25 6.45 -7.86
CA LEU A 83 -3.45 6.63 -7.03
C LEU A 83 -3.31 7.82 -6.06
N GLU A 84 -2.10 8.14 -5.60
CA GLU A 84 -1.83 9.26 -4.69
C GLU A 84 -2.43 10.59 -5.19
N LYS A 85 -2.31 10.86 -6.49
CA LYS A 85 -2.85 12.05 -7.16
C LYS A 85 -4.35 12.21 -6.94
N PHE A 86 -5.09 11.11 -6.94
CA PHE A 86 -6.56 11.12 -6.82
C PHE A 86 -7.06 11.14 -5.37
N ILE A 87 -6.18 10.84 -4.40
CA ILE A 87 -6.52 10.90 -2.98
C ILE A 87 -6.23 12.30 -2.42
N PHE A 88 -5.08 12.90 -2.77
CA PHE A 88 -4.59 14.11 -2.08
C PHE A 88 -4.55 15.39 -2.94
N GLU A 89 -4.53 15.31 -4.28
CA GLU A 89 -4.37 16.48 -5.15
C GLU A 89 -5.70 17.02 -5.71
N THR A 90 -6.78 16.83 -4.97
CA THR A 90 -8.18 17.09 -5.37
C THR A 90 -8.47 18.55 -5.72
N ASN A 91 -7.63 19.51 -5.30
CA ASN A 91 -7.86 20.95 -5.53
C ASN A 91 -7.58 21.42 -6.97
N ASN A 92 -6.94 20.62 -7.81
CA ASN A 92 -6.57 20.99 -9.19
C ASN A 92 -7.19 20.09 -10.26
N LEU A 93 -8.04 19.14 -9.89
CA LEU A 93 -8.70 18.21 -10.81
C LEU A 93 -10.09 18.74 -11.14
N THR A 94 -10.42 18.83 -12.43
CA THR A 94 -11.80 19.08 -12.90
C THR A 94 -12.72 17.96 -12.41
N ASP A 95 -14.02 18.24 -12.21
CA ASP A 95 -15.00 17.26 -11.70
C ASP A 95 -14.97 15.91 -12.43
N ASP A 96 -14.62 15.89 -13.72
CA ASP A 96 -14.49 14.68 -14.55
C ASP A 96 -13.32 13.75 -14.16
N CYS A 97 -12.40 14.19 -13.31
CA CYS A 97 -11.19 13.45 -12.93
C CYS A 97 -11.18 12.93 -11.47
N GLN A 98 -12.31 13.06 -10.75
CA GLN A 98 -12.42 12.55 -9.38
C GLN A 98 -12.83 11.07 -9.38
N LEU A 99 -12.09 10.24 -8.61
CA LEU A 99 -12.50 8.86 -8.36
C LEU A 99 -13.77 8.86 -7.50
N ASN A 100 -14.87 8.34 -8.06
CA ASN A 100 -16.09 8.11 -7.30
C ASN A 100 -15.92 6.92 -6.32
N CYS A 101 -16.90 6.75 -5.44
CA CYS A 101 -16.86 5.71 -4.41
C CYS A 101 -16.75 4.29 -5.00
N GLU A 102 -17.48 4.01 -6.10
CA GLU A 102 -17.41 2.72 -6.78
C GLU A 102 -16.00 2.43 -7.29
N MET A 103 -15.35 3.40 -7.93
CA MET A 103 -13.99 3.23 -8.43
C MET A 103 -12.99 2.99 -7.30
N LEU A 104 -13.08 3.74 -6.19
CA LEU A 104 -12.23 3.51 -5.02
C LEU A 104 -12.43 2.09 -4.46
N TYR A 105 -13.67 1.61 -4.43
CA TYR A 105 -14.00 0.27 -3.98
C TYR A 105 -13.38 -0.81 -4.88
N GLN A 106 -13.53 -0.68 -6.19
CA GLN A 106 -12.91 -1.58 -7.17
C GLN A 106 -11.39 -1.53 -7.12
N ILE A 107 -10.80 -0.35 -6.88
CA ILE A 107 -9.36 -0.20 -6.68
C ILE A 107 -8.90 -0.97 -5.44
N ALA A 108 -9.61 -0.84 -4.32
CA ALA A 108 -9.27 -1.56 -3.09
C ALA A 108 -9.34 -3.09 -3.28
N ILE A 109 -10.35 -3.59 -3.98
CA ILE A 109 -10.47 -5.02 -4.33
C ILE A 109 -9.31 -5.45 -5.25
N GLY A 110 -9.03 -4.68 -6.31
CA GLY A 110 -7.97 -5.00 -7.27
C GLY A 110 -6.58 -5.06 -6.63
N VAL A 111 -6.25 -4.10 -5.77
CA VAL A 111 -4.99 -4.16 -4.98
C VAL A 111 -5.00 -5.37 -4.04
N GLY A 112 -6.15 -5.68 -3.43
CA GLY A 112 -6.32 -6.85 -2.58
C GLY A 112 -5.98 -8.17 -3.30
N ARG A 113 -6.54 -8.35 -4.50
CA ARG A 113 -6.26 -9.50 -5.38
C ARG A 113 -4.80 -9.56 -5.82
N GLY A 114 -4.20 -8.41 -6.15
CA GLY A 114 -2.77 -8.33 -6.47
C GLY A 114 -1.87 -8.81 -5.33
N LEU A 115 -2.16 -8.40 -4.09
CA LEU A 115 -1.42 -8.84 -2.91
C LEU A 115 -1.68 -10.32 -2.56
N GLU A 116 -2.92 -10.79 -2.69
CA GLU A 116 -3.25 -12.20 -2.54
C GLU A 116 -2.42 -13.07 -3.50
N TYR A 117 -2.33 -12.66 -4.77
CA TYR A 117 -1.48 -13.31 -5.75
C TYR A 117 -0.01 -13.34 -5.30
N LEU A 118 0.57 -12.22 -4.84
CA LEU A 118 1.96 -12.22 -4.35
C LEU A 118 2.18 -13.14 -3.15
N HIS A 119 1.21 -13.24 -2.24
CA HIS A 119 1.33 -14.01 -1.01
C HIS A 119 1.13 -15.51 -1.21
N ARG A 120 0.28 -15.92 -2.16
CA ARG A 120 -0.16 -17.30 -2.34
C ARG A 120 -0.30 -17.78 -3.79
N GLY A 121 -0.67 -16.90 -4.72
CA GLY A 121 -0.95 -17.27 -6.12
C GLY A 121 0.27 -17.31 -7.05
N CYS A 122 1.38 -16.71 -6.63
CA CYS A 122 2.63 -16.68 -7.38
C CYS A 122 3.45 -17.97 -7.14
N ASN A 123 4.24 -18.39 -8.13
CA ASN A 123 5.17 -19.52 -8.03
C ASN A 123 6.19 -19.37 -6.91
N THR A 124 6.37 -18.15 -6.41
CA THR A 124 7.16 -17.85 -5.22
C THR A 124 6.41 -16.84 -4.38
N ARG A 125 6.43 -17.02 -3.05
CA ARG A 125 5.83 -16.05 -2.13
C ARG A 125 6.67 -14.78 -2.10
N ILE A 126 6.04 -13.64 -2.35
CA ILE A 126 6.69 -12.33 -2.41
C ILE A 126 6.01 -11.40 -1.40
N PHE A 127 6.81 -10.73 -0.57
CA PHE A 127 6.37 -9.65 0.32
C PHE A 127 6.81 -8.33 -0.28
N HIS A 128 5.89 -7.37 -0.41
CA HIS A 128 6.15 -6.12 -1.12
C HIS A 128 6.85 -5.08 -0.23
N PHE A 129 6.42 -4.94 1.02
CA PHE A 129 6.91 -4.00 2.05
C PHE A 129 6.79 -2.50 1.74
N ASP A 130 6.12 -2.11 0.64
CA ASP A 130 5.95 -0.69 0.29
C ASP A 130 4.59 -0.41 -0.36
N ILE A 131 3.53 -1.00 0.19
CA ILE A 131 2.16 -0.72 -0.24
C ILE A 131 1.73 0.64 0.30
N LYS A 132 1.42 1.56 -0.61
CA LYS A 132 0.97 2.93 -0.36
C LYS A 132 0.34 3.48 -1.64
N PRO A 133 -0.48 4.55 -1.59
CA PRO A 133 -1.10 5.12 -2.77
C PRO A 133 -0.11 5.46 -3.89
N HIS A 134 1.09 5.94 -3.55
CA HIS A 134 2.14 6.27 -4.52
C HIS A 134 2.50 5.09 -5.45
N ASN A 135 2.56 3.88 -4.89
CA ASN A 135 2.99 2.67 -5.60
C ASN A 135 1.82 1.91 -6.27
N ILE A 136 0.59 2.43 -6.21
CA ILE A 136 -0.55 1.89 -6.95
C ILE A 136 -0.73 2.74 -8.21
N LEU A 137 -0.44 2.17 -9.37
CA LEU A 137 -0.61 2.85 -10.65
C LEU A 137 -1.95 2.49 -11.29
N LEU A 138 -2.53 3.43 -12.02
CA LEU A 138 -3.83 3.29 -12.67
C LEU A 138 -3.66 3.33 -14.20
N ASN A 139 -4.20 2.32 -14.89
CA ASN A 139 -4.23 2.33 -16.36
C ASN A 139 -5.34 3.25 -16.87
N GLU A 140 -5.52 3.34 -18.18
CA GLU A 140 -6.57 4.13 -18.83
C GLU A 140 -7.99 3.86 -18.32
N ASN A 141 -8.28 2.64 -17.88
CA ASN A 141 -9.57 2.21 -17.34
C ASN A 141 -9.62 2.27 -15.80
N PHE A 142 -8.67 2.96 -15.16
CA PHE A 142 -8.53 3.06 -13.71
C PHE A 142 -8.37 1.71 -12.98
N CYS A 143 -7.95 0.65 -13.69
CA CYS A 143 -7.62 -0.62 -13.08
C CYS A 143 -6.28 -0.48 -12.33
N PRO A 144 -6.22 -0.89 -11.05
CA PRO A 144 -5.02 -0.72 -10.24
C PRO A 144 -3.96 -1.78 -10.56
N LYS A 145 -2.70 -1.36 -10.60
CA LYS A 145 -1.54 -2.23 -10.67
C LYS A 145 -0.52 -1.85 -9.60
N ILE A 146 -0.12 -2.83 -8.81
CA ILE A 146 0.94 -2.70 -7.81
C ILE A 146 2.29 -2.55 -8.53
N SER A 147 3.09 -1.59 -8.11
CA SER A 147 4.39 -1.24 -8.67
C SER A 147 5.45 -1.04 -7.59
N ASP A 148 6.70 -0.86 -8.02
CA ASP A 148 7.88 -0.59 -7.17
C ASP A 148 8.26 -1.74 -6.21
N PHE A 149 8.88 -2.77 -6.78
CA PHE A 149 9.32 -3.96 -6.05
C PHE A 149 10.74 -3.81 -5.48
N GLY A 150 11.29 -2.58 -5.39
CA GLY A 150 12.66 -2.35 -4.91
C GLY A 150 12.91 -2.83 -3.48
N LEU A 151 11.88 -2.79 -2.63
CA LEU A 151 11.91 -3.28 -1.25
C LEU A 151 11.41 -4.72 -1.09
N ALA A 152 10.94 -5.34 -2.17
CA ALA A 152 10.30 -6.65 -2.12
C ALA A 152 11.28 -7.74 -1.68
N LYS A 153 10.72 -8.78 -1.04
CA LYS A 153 11.47 -9.97 -0.64
C LYS A 153 10.77 -11.24 -1.09
N ILE A 154 11.56 -12.10 -1.70
CA ILE A 154 11.19 -13.46 -2.02
C ILE A 154 11.35 -14.32 -0.76
N CYS A 155 10.28 -15.02 -0.39
CA CYS A 155 10.25 -15.98 0.70
C CYS A 155 9.99 -17.38 0.12
N PRO A 156 10.82 -18.39 0.45
CA PRO A 156 10.52 -19.77 0.08
C PRO A 156 9.14 -20.19 0.61
N ILE A 157 8.38 -20.97 -0.16
CA ILE A 157 6.99 -21.34 0.20
C ILE A 157 6.92 -22.06 1.56
N ASN A 158 7.96 -22.82 1.89
CA ASN A 158 8.10 -23.59 3.14
C ASN A 158 8.45 -22.72 4.36
N GLU A 159 8.77 -21.44 4.15
CA GLU A 159 9.06 -20.47 5.20
C GLU A 159 7.91 -19.46 5.30
N SER A 160 7.55 -19.09 6.53
CA SER A 160 6.47 -18.13 6.80
C SER A 160 6.99 -16.76 7.23
N VAL A 161 8.31 -16.62 7.40
CA VAL A 161 9.01 -15.51 8.04
C VAL A 161 10.20 -15.10 7.19
N VAL A 162 10.45 -13.79 7.10
CA VAL A 162 11.67 -13.27 6.48
C VAL A 162 12.55 -12.62 7.55
N SER A 163 13.81 -13.05 7.62
CA SER A 163 14.84 -12.36 8.41
C SER A 163 15.16 -11.01 7.76
N MET A 164 14.91 -9.91 8.48
CA MET A 164 15.26 -8.56 8.02
C MET A 164 16.31 -7.94 8.94
N MET A 165 17.48 -7.61 8.39
CA MET A 165 18.56 -6.93 9.12
C MET A 165 18.25 -5.44 9.39
N THR A 166 17.38 -4.84 8.59
CA THR A 166 17.03 -3.41 8.68
C THR A 166 15.55 -3.24 8.37
N ALA A 167 14.87 -2.35 9.10
CA ALA A 167 13.50 -1.95 8.80
C ALA A 167 13.44 -1.33 7.39
N ARG A 168 12.42 -1.70 6.60
CA ARG A 168 12.16 -1.17 5.26
C ARG A 168 10.68 -0.80 5.14
N GLY A 169 10.39 0.13 4.23
CA GLY A 169 9.03 0.62 3.93
C GLY A 169 8.89 2.12 4.16
N THR A 170 7.68 2.63 3.93
CA THR A 170 7.36 4.06 4.05
C THR A 170 6.69 4.37 5.38
N ILE A 171 7.20 5.38 6.10
CA ILE A 171 6.62 5.86 7.37
C ILE A 171 5.13 6.13 7.19
N GLY A 172 4.30 5.65 8.12
CA GLY A 172 2.84 5.68 8.05
C GLY A 172 2.21 4.40 7.51
N TYR A 173 2.94 3.58 6.76
CA TYR A 173 2.48 2.29 6.23
C TYR A 173 3.26 1.09 6.81
N ILE A 174 4.40 1.33 7.47
CA ILE A 174 5.21 0.28 8.09
C ILE A 174 4.45 -0.36 9.26
N ALA A 175 4.32 -1.68 9.22
CA ALA A 175 3.72 -2.45 10.29
C ALA A 175 4.58 -2.45 11.58
N PRO A 176 3.97 -2.42 12.78
CA PRO A 176 4.71 -2.29 14.04
C PRO A 176 5.82 -3.34 14.26
N GLU A 177 5.58 -4.58 13.85
CA GLU A 177 6.53 -5.68 14.00
C GLU A 177 7.81 -5.54 13.15
N VAL A 178 7.78 -4.66 12.13
CA VAL A 178 8.94 -4.41 11.24
C VAL A 178 10.02 -3.61 11.97
N PHE A 179 9.63 -2.70 12.87
CA PHE A 179 10.58 -1.91 13.68
C PHE A 179 10.62 -2.32 15.16
N CYS A 180 9.63 -3.07 15.65
CA CYS A 180 9.58 -3.59 17.01
C CYS A 180 9.29 -5.10 17.03
N ARG A 181 10.35 -5.91 17.06
CA ARG A 181 10.26 -7.39 17.03
C ARG A 181 9.53 -8.00 18.23
N ASN A 182 9.35 -7.25 19.32
CA ASN A 182 8.57 -7.71 20.48
C ASN A 182 7.06 -7.79 20.19
N ILE A 183 6.58 -7.09 19.16
CA ILE A 183 5.16 -7.08 18.78
C ILE A 183 4.79 -8.33 17.95
N GLY A 184 5.77 -8.89 17.24
CA GLY A 184 5.56 -10.07 16.42
C GLY A 184 6.67 -10.28 15.39
N VAL A 185 6.41 -11.22 14.49
CA VAL A 185 7.37 -11.63 13.46
C VAL A 185 6.94 -11.08 12.10
N VAL A 186 7.91 -10.55 11.35
CA VAL A 186 7.69 -10.01 10.00
C VAL A 186 7.31 -11.12 9.03
N SER A 187 6.20 -10.91 8.31
CA SER A 187 5.63 -11.86 7.35
C SER A 187 4.77 -11.13 6.32
N HIS A 188 4.05 -11.86 5.46
CA HIS A 188 3.01 -11.31 4.57
C HIS A 188 1.98 -10.42 5.30
N LYS A 189 1.80 -10.59 6.62
CA LYS A 189 0.92 -9.75 7.44
C LYS A 189 1.38 -8.29 7.55
N SER A 190 2.64 -8.00 7.26
CA SER A 190 3.13 -6.63 7.20
C SER A 190 2.58 -5.89 5.97
N ASP A 191 2.45 -6.56 4.81
CA ASP A 191 1.77 -6.00 3.64
C ASP A 191 0.28 -5.79 3.89
N VAL A 192 -0.37 -6.70 4.64
CA VAL A 192 -1.78 -6.55 5.05
C VAL A 192 -1.99 -5.26 5.83
N TYR A 193 -1.07 -4.94 6.76
CA TYR A 193 -1.12 -3.69 7.52
C TYR A 193 -1.01 -2.47 6.60
N SER A 194 -0.01 -2.46 5.71
CA SER A 194 0.19 -1.37 4.75
C SER A 194 -1.03 -1.19 3.83
N TYR A 195 -1.65 -2.28 3.39
CA TYR A 195 -2.91 -2.27 2.64
C TYR A 195 -4.04 -1.60 3.42
N GLY A 196 -4.24 -1.98 4.69
CA GLY A 196 -5.27 -1.36 5.53
C GLY A 196 -5.04 0.14 5.70
N MET A 197 -3.79 0.56 5.92
CA MET A 197 -3.45 1.99 6.01
C MET A 197 -3.74 2.74 4.72
N MET A 198 -3.42 2.17 3.56
CA MET A 198 -3.70 2.74 2.24
C MET A 198 -5.21 2.91 2.01
N VAL A 199 -6.01 1.87 2.29
CA VAL A 199 -7.46 1.91 2.10
C VAL A 199 -8.11 2.95 3.02
N LEU A 200 -7.62 3.11 4.25
CA LEU A 200 -8.10 4.17 5.14
C LEU A 200 -7.87 5.58 4.56
N GLU A 201 -6.74 5.83 3.91
CA GLU A 201 -6.50 7.12 3.25
C GLU A 201 -7.39 7.33 2.03
N MET A 202 -7.65 6.28 1.25
CA MET A 202 -8.58 6.34 0.12
C MET A 202 -9.95 6.86 0.57
N VAL A 203 -10.47 6.27 1.65
CA VAL A 203 -11.78 6.64 2.23
C VAL A 203 -11.71 8.00 2.94
N GLY A 204 -10.60 8.31 3.62
CA GLY A 204 -10.40 9.56 4.34
C GLY A 204 -10.17 10.78 3.45
N GLY A 205 -9.68 10.59 2.21
CA GLY A 205 -9.26 11.69 1.33
C GLY A 205 -8.12 12.54 1.92
N ARG A 206 -7.36 12.00 2.89
CA ARG A 206 -6.30 12.71 3.60
C ARG A 206 -5.21 11.74 4.05
N LYS A 207 -3.99 12.26 4.23
CA LYS A 207 -2.86 11.46 4.74
C LYS A 207 -3.12 11.06 6.20
N ASN A 208 -2.75 9.84 6.58
CA ASN A 208 -2.93 9.31 7.94
C ASN A 208 -2.09 10.06 8.99
N ILE A 209 -1.02 10.72 8.56
CA ILE A 209 -0.14 11.58 9.36
C ILE A 209 -0.21 12.99 8.74
N ASN A 210 -1.21 13.76 9.13
CA ASN A 210 -1.31 15.17 8.71
C ASN A 210 -0.85 16.05 9.86
N VAL A 211 0.33 16.67 9.71
CA VAL A 211 0.93 17.59 10.69
C VAL A 211 0.27 18.98 10.63
N GLU A 212 -0.52 19.27 9.58
CA GLU A 212 -1.02 20.61 9.27
C GLU A 212 -2.52 20.84 9.53
N VAL A 213 -3.20 20.01 10.34
CA VAL A 213 -4.61 20.27 10.69
C VAL A 213 -4.73 20.86 12.10
N ASP A 214 -5.12 22.12 12.11
CA ASP A 214 -5.36 22.99 13.26
C ASP A 214 -6.07 22.34 14.46
N SER A 215 -5.38 22.42 15.60
CA SER A 215 -5.86 22.79 16.94
C SER A 215 -7.07 22.10 17.60
N THR A 216 -7.56 20.93 17.16
CA THR A 216 -8.50 20.12 17.98
C THR A 216 -8.35 18.60 17.99
N SER A 217 -7.38 17.96 17.32
CA SER A 217 -6.97 16.58 17.68
C SER A 217 -5.78 16.06 16.86
N GLU A 218 -4.63 15.93 17.52
CA GLU A 218 -3.47 15.11 17.12
C GLU A 218 -3.78 13.60 17.15
N ILE A 219 -4.99 13.22 16.72
CA ILE A 219 -5.46 11.84 16.80
C ILE A 219 -5.10 11.13 15.50
N TYR A 220 -4.18 10.17 15.60
CA TYR A 220 -3.87 9.17 14.59
C TYR A 220 -5.16 8.69 13.89
N PHE A 221 -5.23 8.84 12.55
CA PHE A 221 -6.49 8.69 11.78
C PHE A 221 -7.29 7.41 12.10
N PRO A 222 -6.66 6.23 12.22
CA PRO A 222 -7.37 5.03 12.64
C PRO A 222 -8.02 5.12 14.04
N TYR A 223 -7.35 5.74 15.02
CA TYR A 223 -7.92 5.95 16.35
C TYR A 223 -9.15 6.85 16.31
N TRP A 224 -9.13 7.88 15.46
CA TRP A 224 -10.27 8.77 15.27
C TRP A 224 -11.48 8.01 14.69
N ILE A 225 -11.25 7.07 13.77
CA ILE A 225 -12.29 6.19 13.23
C ILE A 225 -12.87 5.29 14.34
N TYR A 226 -12.02 4.64 15.14
CA TYR A 226 -12.50 3.81 16.26
C TYR A 226 -13.40 4.61 17.21
N LYS A 227 -13.01 5.83 17.57
CA LYS A 227 -13.82 6.69 18.45
C LYS A 227 -15.19 7.00 17.86
N ARG A 228 -15.29 7.22 16.54
CA ARG A 228 -16.58 7.46 15.88
C ARG A 228 -17.45 6.20 15.81
N LEU A 229 -16.86 5.05 15.52
CA LEU A 229 -17.55 3.76 15.53
C LEU A 229 -18.10 3.42 16.93
N GLU A 230 -17.31 3.64 17.99
CA GLU A 230 -17.75 3.45 19.39
C GLU A 230 -18.94 4.35 19.74
N LEU A 231 -18.99 5.55 19.18
CA LEU A 231 -20.05 6.53 19.43
C LEU A 231 -21.24 6.40 18.47
N ASN A 232 -21.26 5.40 17.59
CA ASN A 232 -22.25 5.24 16.50
C ASN A 232 -22.44 6.53 15.68
N GLN A 233 -21.37 7.32 15.54
CA GLN A 233 -21.41 8.56 14.76
C GLN A 233 -21.19 8.25 13.27
N GLU A 234 -21.87 9.01 12.42
CA GLU A 234 -21.66 8.91 10.98
C GLU A 234 -20.20 9.21 10.63
N LEU A 235 -19.61 8.30 9.87
CA LEU A 235 -18.30 8.47 9.29
C LEU A 235 -18.46 9.46 8.13
N ALA A 236 -18.43 10.77 8.42
CA ALA A 236 -18.40 11.83 7.41
C ALA A 236 -17.10 11.75 6.57
N LEU A 237 -17.04 10.76 5.68
CA LEU A 237 -15.89 10.36 4.87
C LEU A 237 -16.25 10.50 3.39
N ARG A 238 -15.64 11.49 2.71
CA ARG A 238 -15.99 11.93 1.34
C ARG A 238 -17.48 12.32 1.18
N ASN A 239 -17.83 12.96 0.07
CA ASN A 239 -19.21 13.35 -0.22
C ASN A 239 -19.98 12.11 -0.70
N VAL A 240 -20.57 11.37 0.23
CA VAL A 240 -21.36 10.17 -0.06
C VAL A 240 -22.78 10.57 -0.44
N VAL A 241 -23.32 9.95 -1.49
CA VAL A 241 -24.59 10.40 -2.09
C VAL A 241 -25.72 9.38 -1.91
N ASN A 242 -25.41 8.09 -1.70
CA ASN A 242 -26.42 7.03 -1.59
C ASN A 242 -26.04 5.87 -0.63
N GLU A 243 -27.04 5.04 -0.27
CA GLU A 243 -26.89 3.92 0.68
C GLU A 243 -25.87 2.86 0.23
N SER A 244 -25.77 2.59 -1.09
CA SER A 244 -24.80 1.61 -1.61
C SER A 244 -23.36 2.08 -1.40
N GLU A 245 -23.10 3.37 -1.57
CA GLU A 245 -21.79 3.96 -1.29
C GLU A 245 -21.47 3.96 0.21
N ILE A 246 -22.46 4.23 1.07
CA ILE A 246 -22.31 4.13 2.53
C ILE A 246 -21.89 2.71 2.91
N GLU A 247 -22.54 1.69 2.35
CA GLU A 247 -22.23 0.29 2.62
C GLU A 247 -20.78 -0.06 2.23
N LYS A 248 -20.34 0.35 1.03
CA LYS A 248 -18.98 0.11 0.53
C LYS A 248 -17.92 0.80 1.39
N ILE A 249 -18.15 2.05 1.76
CA ILE A 249 -17.26 2.80 2.66
C ILE A 249 -17.17 2.10 4.02
N LYS A 250 -18.30 1.67 4.56
CA LYS A 250 -18.34 0.94 5.84
C LYS A 250 -17.55 -0.37 5.75
N LYS A 251 -17.68 -1.14 4.66
CA LYS A 251 -16.86 -2.35 4.42
C LYS A 251 -15.37 -2.02 4.37
N MET A 252 -14.98 -1.04 3.55
CA MET A 252 -13.58 -0.62 3.41
C MET A 252 -12.98 -0.22 4.76
N VAL A 253 -13.71 0.56 5.56
CA VAL A 253 -13.27 0.95 6.91
C VAL A 253 -13.10 -0.26 7.81
N LEU A 254 -14.14 -1.10 7.96
CA LEU A 254 -14.09 -2.24 8.88
C LEU A 254 -12.98 -3.24 8.50
N VAL A 255 -12.87 -3.57 7.21
CA VAL A 255 -11.81 -4.45 6.69
C VAL A 255 -10.44 -3.85 6.96
N SER A 256 -10.27 -2.54 6.73
CA SER A 256 -8.99 -1.88 6.98
C SER A 256 -8.61 -1.89 8.46
N LEU A 257 -9.58 -1.71 9.35
CA LEU A 257 -9.36 -1.79 10.80
C LEU A 257 -8.93 -3.19 11.26
N TRP A 258 -9.43 -4.25 10.60
CA TRP A 258 -8.94 -5.63 10.78
C TRP A 258 -7.51 -5.79 10.26
N CYS A 259 -7.19 -5.17 9.14
CA CYS A 259 -5.85 -5.21 8.54
C CYS A 259 -4.78 -4.54 9.40
N ILE A 260 -5.11 -3.50 10.17
CA ILE A 260 -4.13 -2.71 10.94
C ILE A 260 -3.99 -3.13 12.41
N GLN A 261 -4.47 -4.32 12.79
CA GLN A 261 -4.34 -4.81 14.17
C GLN A 261 -2.87 -4.88 14.61
N THR A 262 -2.57 -4.47 15.85
CA THR A 262 -1.19 -4.41 16.37
C THR A 262 -0.50 -5.77 16.27
N ASN A 263 -1.16 -6.83 16.73
CA ASN A 263 -0.65 -8.20 16.63
C ASN A 263 -0.86 -8.75 15.21
N PRO A 264 0.20 -9.12 14.46
CA PRO A 264 0.09 -9.64 13.10
C PRO A 264 -0.77 -10.91 12.97
N SER A 265 -0.88 -11.71 14.02
CA SER A 265 -1.71 -12.92 14.02
C SER A 265 -3.21 -12.62 13.92
N HIS A 266 -3.66 -11.46 14.42
CA HIS A 266 -5.06 -11.03 14.37
C HIS A 266 -5.46 -10.43 13.02
N ARG A 267 -4.49 -10.04 12.19
CA ARG A 267 -4.77 -9.51 10.85
C ARG A 267 -5.29 -10.63 9.94
N PRO A 268 -6.28 -10.39 9.08
CA PRO A 268 -6.73 -11.37 8.10
C PRO A 268 -5.62 -11.69 7.08
N THR A 269 -5.83 -12.75 6.30
CA THR A 269 -5.03 -12.97 5.07
C THR A 269 -5.61 -12.14 3.94
N MET A 270 -4.83 -11.83 2.90
CA MET A 270 -5.35 -11.04 1.76
C MET A 270 -6.50 -11.73 1.03
N HIS A 271 -6.51 -13.06 0.97
CA HIS A 271 -7.67 -13.83 0.52
C HIS A 271 -8.94 -13.48 1.30
N ARG A 272 -8.84 -13.51 2.64
CA ARG A 272 -9.97 -13.18 3.51
C ARG A 272 -10.36 -11.70 3.41
N VAL A 273 -9.40 -10.81 3.20
CA VAL A 273 -9.66 -9.38 2.95
C VAL A 273 -10.52 -9.19 1.71
N VAL A 274 -10.18 -9.86 0.60
CA VAL A 274 -10.96 -9.81 -0.65
C VAL A 274 -12.36 -10.40 -0.42
N GLU A 275 -12.48 -11.56 0.22
CA GLU A 275 -13.80 -12.13 0.58
C GLU A 275 -14.66 -11.17 1.43
N MET A 276 -14.06 -10.50 2.43
CA MET A 276 -14.79 -9.57 3.29
C MET A 276 -15.27 -8.34 2.52
N LEU A 277 -14.49 -7.85 1.56
CA LEU A 277 -14.92 -6.76 0.70
C LEU A 277 -16.04 -7.24 -0.24
N GLU A 278 -15.89 -8.37 -0.91
CA GLU A 278 -16.90 -8.85 -1.87
C GLU A 278 -18.20 -9.36 -1.19
N GLY A 279 -18.12 -9.77 0.07
CA GLY A 279 -19.22 -10.30 0.86
C GLY A 279 -20.17 -9.26 1.46
N ASN A 280 -21.04 -9.70 2.38
CA ASN A 280 -22.02 -8.84 3.06
C ASN A 280 -21.36 -8.11 4.27
N VAL A 281 -21.58 -6.79 4.37
CA VAL A 281 -21.04 -5.94 5.45
C VAL A 281 -21.49 -6.39 6.84
N GLU A 282 -22.71 -6.91 6.96
CA GLU A 282 -23.30 -7.32 8.24
C GLU A 282 -22.55 -8.50 8.89
N THR A 283 -21.81 -9.26 8.08
CA THR A 283 -20.99 -10.36 8.56
C THR A 283 -19.65 -9.89 9.15
N ILE A 284 -19.29 -8.61 8.97
CA ILE A 284 -18.02 -8.05 9.40
C ILE A 284 -18.21 -7.43 10.79
N GLN A 285 -17.69 -8.10 11.81
CA GLN A 285 -17.65 -7.56 13.16
C GLN A 285 -16.67 -6.40 13.26
N VAL A 286 -16.95 -5.44 14.15
CA VAL A 286 -16.02 -4.37 14.47
C VAL A 286 -14.79 -4.99 15.16
N PRO A 287 -13.57 -4.79 14.63
CA PRO A 287 -12.37 -5.33 15.26
C PRO A 287 -12.08 -4.66 16.62
N PRO A 288 -11.30 -5.31 17.50
CA PRO A 288 -10.89 -4.70 18.75
C PRO A 288 -10.00 -3.48 18.49
N LYS A 289 -10.11 -2.48 19.36
CA LYS A 289 -9.28 -1.27 19.31
C LYS A 289 -7.81 -1.64 19.54
N PRO A 290 -6.88 -1.18 18.67
CA PRO A 290 -5.46 -1.41 18.86
C PRO A 290 -5.01 -0.84 20.20
N PHE A 291 -4.35 -1.66 21.02
CA PHE A 291 -3.70 -1.16 22.23
C PHE A 291 -2.51 -0.28 21.82
N LEU A 292 -2.64 1.03 22.04
CA LEU A 292 -1.54 2.00 22.05
C LEU A 292 -1.00 2.14 23.48
N SER A 293 -0.83 1.04 24.21
CA SER A 293 -0.27 1.08 25.56
C SER A 293 1.15 0.53 25.52
N SER A 294 2.13 1.43 25.67
CA SER A 294 3.37 1.12 26.36
C SER A 294 3.00 0.38 27.65
N PRO A 295 3.67 -0.72 28.02
CA PRO A 295 3.46 -1.28 29.35
C PRO A 295 3.74 -0.17 30.36
N SER A 296 2.77 0.14 31.20
CA SER A 296 3.02 0.98 32.38
C SER A 296 4.03 0.22 33.22
N THR A 297 5.29 0.64 33.19
CA THR A 297 6.23 0.33 34.27
C THR A 297 5.75 1.08 35.50
N SER A 298 4.75 0.53 36.18
CA SER A 298 4.64 0.75 37.62
C SER A 298 5.85 0.07 38.24
N PRO A 299 6.72 0.79 38.97
CA PRO A 299 7.73 0.12 39.76
C PRO A 299 7.00 -0.73 40.79
N HIS A 300 7.19 -2.05 40.72
CA HIS A 300 6.89 -2.92 41.84
C HIS A 300 7.64 -2.36 43.04
N SER A 301 6.90 -1.81 43.99
CA SER A 301 7.41 -1.54 45.34
C SER A 301 7.78 -2.88 45.96
N SER A 302 9.08 -3.18 45.95
CA SER A 302 9.65 -4.24 46.77
C SER A 302 9.36 -3.93 48.24
N PRO A 303 8.83 -4.87 49.04
CA PRO A 303 8.66 -4.65 50.47
C PRO A 303 10.04 -4.60 51.11
N SER A 304 10.28 -3.54 51.88
CA SER A 304 11.43 -3.42 52.77
C SER A 304 11.45 -4.56 53.79
N ARG A 305 12.57 -5.28 53.83
CA ARG A 305 13.09 -5.95 55.02
C ARG A 305 14.59 -5.69 55.11
#